data_AF-A0A7G8EH99-F1
#
_entry.id   AF-A0A7G8EH99-F1
#
_cell.length_a   1.000
_cell.length_b   1.000
_cell.length_c   1.000
_cell.angle_alpha   90.00
_cell.angle_beta   90.00
_cell.angle_gamma   90.00
#
_symmetry.space_group_name_H-M   'P 1'
#
loop_
_entity.id
_entity.type
_entity.pdbx_description
1 polymer ?
#
loop_
_entity_poly.entity_id
_entity_poly.type
_entity_poly.pdbx_seq_one_letter_code
_entity_poly.pdbx_strand_id
1 'polypeptide(L)'
;MSSGALALFTLGLLSSCQTTADRSNSDAPSQAQAIQQLDARLKRLEQRLDTAAPVPDEGDRVPPGPIKSITFRSGTADDRVRIYWANGERSDLPCTLEQGTWACG
;
A
#
# COMPACT_ATOMS: atom_id res chain seq x y z
N MET A 1 56.22 12.38 42.22
CA MET A 1 57.61 12.04 41.86
C MET A 1 57.73 10.53 41.77
N SER A 2 58.29 10.04 40.65
CA SER A 2 58.78 8.68 40.34
C SER A 2 57.82 7.50 40.47
N SER A 3 57.47 6.86 39.34
CA SER A 3 58.18 5.68 38.75
C SER A 3 57.69 4.39 39.44
N GLY A 4 57.21 3.34 38.79
CA GLY A 4 57.20 2.91 37.40
C GLY A 4 57.13 1.36 37.45
N ALA A 5 56.51 0.72 36.46
CA ALA A 5 56.84 -0.65 36.02
C ALA A 5 55.90 -1.07 34.88
N LEU A 6 56.44 -1.05 33.66
CA LEU A 6 55.94 -1.84 32.55
C LEU A 6 56.34 -3.31 32.75
N ALA A 7 55.43 -4.24 32.48
CA ALA A 7 55.77 -5.63 32.16
C ALA A 7 54.82 -6.17 31.07
N LEU A 8 55.44 -6.56 29.96
CA LEU A 8 54.88 -7.17 28.73
C LEU A 8 54.48 -8.63 28.96
N PHE A 9 53.53 -9.19 28.20
CA PHE A 9 53.46 -10.61 27.76
C PHE A 9 52.30 -10.76 26.73
N THR A 10 52.53 -10.56 25.42
CA THR A 10 52.79 -11.54 24.33
C THR A 10 51.65 -12.52 23.95
N LEU A 11 51.28 -12.44 22.66
CA LEU A 11 50.98 -13.50 21.68
C LEU A 11 50.00 -14.63 22.02
N GLY A 12 48.94 -14.75 21.20
CA GLY A 12 48.08 -15.93 21.12
C GLY A 12 47.00 -15.89 20.05
N LEU A 13 47.32 -15.46 18.81
CA LEU A 13 46.42 -15.65 17.66
C LEU A 13 46.77 -16.96 16.96
N LEU A 14 46.28 -18.07 17.51
CA LEU A 14 46.33 -19.36 16.85
C LEU A 14 44.95 -20.04 16.91
N SER A 15 44.49 -20.36 15.71
CA SER A 15 43.69 -21.54 15.40
C SER A 15 42.22 -21.57 15.84
N SER A 16 41.35 -21.31 14.86
CA SER A 16 40.09 -22.04 14.72
C SER A 16 39.78 -22.21 13.24
N CYS A 17 40.57 -23.05 12.57
CA CYS A 17 40.09 -23.74 11.37
C CYS A 17 39.06 -24.79 11.84
N GLN A 18 37.78 -24.44 11.83
CA GLN A 18 36.73 -25.45 11.78
C GLN A 18 36.22 -25.53 10.34
N THR A 19 36.82 -26.45 9.61
CA THR A 19 36.15 -27.16 8.52
C THR A 19 34.90 -27.80 9.12
N THR A 20 33.74 -27.30 8.74
CA THR A 20 32.55 -28.13 8.60
C THR A 20 32.18 -28.04 7.13
N ALA A 21 32.60 -29.07 6.40
CA ALA A 21 31.82 -29.57 5.28
C ALA A 21 30.36 -29.77 5.75
N ASP A 22 29.43 -29.70 4.80
CA ASP A 22 27.99 -29.89 4.98
C ASP A 22 27.22 -28.72 5.62
N ARG A 23 27.22 -27.56 4.95
CA ARG A 23 25.92 -26.92 4.70
C ARG A 23 25.19 -27.78 3.69
N SER A 24 24.64 -28.88 4.20
CA SER A 24 23.72 -29.74 3.47
C SER A 24 22.67 -28.84 2.83
N ASN A 25 22.52 -29.06 1.53
CA ASN A 25 21.47 -28.60 0.65
C ASN A 25 20.10 -29.15 1.12
N SER A 26 19.73 -28.86 2.38
CA SER A 26 18.54 -29.38 3.06
C SER A 26 17.32 -28.47 2.87
N ASP A 27 17.53 -27.25 2.38
CA ASP A 27 16.47 -26.25 2.18
C ASP A 27 15.91 -26.21 0.75
N ALA A 28 16.50 -26.94 -0.20
CA ALA A 28 15.98 -27.04 -1.56
C ALA A 28 14.56 -27.64 -1.64
N PRO A 29 14.22 -28.76 -0.94
CA PRO A 29 12.87 -29.31 -0.99
C PRO A 29 11.85 -28.42 -0.26
N SER A 30 12.24 -27.70 0.81
CA SER A 30 11.35 -26.79 1.53
C SER A 30 11.05 -25.51 0.74
N GLN A 31 12.03 -24.99 0.01
CA GLN A 31 11.84 -23.85 -0.89
C GLN A 31 10.94 -24.20 -2.08
N ALA A 32 11.12 -25.38 -2.68
CA ALA A 32 10.25 -25.84 -3.77
C ALA A 32 8.79 -26.00 -3.32
N GLN A 33 8.56 -26.50 -2.10
CA GLN A 33 7.22 -26.60 -1.51
C GLN A 33 6.61 -25.21 -1.25
N ALA A 34 7.39 -24.25 -0.74
CA ALA A 34 6.93 -22.89 -0.53
C ALA A 34 6.52 -22.21 -1.86
N ILE A 35 7.29 -22.41 -2.93
CA ILE A 35 6.97 -21.89 -4.26
C ILE A 35 5.67 -22.51 -4.80
N GLN A 36 5.49 -23.83 -4.67
CA GLN A 36 4.26 -24.50 -5.11
C GLN A 36 3.02 -24.00 -4.35
N GLN A 37 3.14 -23.75 -3.05
CA GLN A 37 2.06 -23.18 -2.25
C GLN A 37 1.69 -21.76 -2.68
N LEU A 38 2.70 -20.94 -3.02
CA LEU A 38 2.47 -19.59 -3.54
C LEU A 38 1.78 -19.63 -4.90
N ASP A 39 2.24 -20.47 -5.83
CA ASP A 39 1.62 -20.64 -7.16
C ASP A 39 0.15 -21.07 -7.05
N ALA A 40 -0.14 -22.03 -6.17
CA ALA A 40 -1.52 -22.48 -5.94
C ALA A 40 -2.42 -21.39 -5.35
N ARG A 41 -1.89 -20.53 -4.47
CA ARG A 41 -2.62 -19.38 -3.93
C ARG A 41 -2.85 -18.31 -4.99
N LEU A 42 -1.86 -18.06 -5.84
CA LEU A 42 -1.91 -17.07 -6.91
C LEU A 42 -2.96 -17.46 -7.95
N LYS A 43 -2.94 -18.70 -8.44
CA LYS A 43 -3.96 -19.25 -9.35
C LYS A 43 -5.37 -19.15 -8.78
N ARG A 44 -5.54 -19.41 -7.48
CA ARG A 44 -6.85 -19.29 -6.81
C ARG A 44 -7.32 -17.83 -6.75
N LEU A 45 -6.40 -16.87 -6.58
CA LEU A 45 -6.73 -15.44 -6.57
C LEU A 45 -7.10 -14.95 -7.96
N GLU A 46 -6.32 -15.32 -8.98
CA GLU A 46 -6.61 -15.01 -10.39
C GLU A 46 -7.98 -15.54 -10.80
N GLN A 47 -8.26 -16.81 -10.51
CA GLN A 47 -9.57 -17.42 -10.81
C GLN A 47 -10.73 -16.66 -10.14
N ARG A 48 -10.54 -16.17 -8.91
CA ARG A 48 -11.56 -15.38 -8.20
C ARG A 48 -11.76 -14.00 -8.80
N LEU A 49 -10.71 -13.39 -9.35
CA LEU A 49 -10.83 -12.11 -10.06
C LEU A 49 -11.51 -12.31 -11.41
N ASP A 50 -11.20 -13.38 -12.13
CA ASP A 50 -11.82 -13.70 -13.43
C ASP A 50 -13.30 -14.10 -13.31
N THR A 51 -13.68 -14.71 -12.18
CA THR A 51 -15.08 -15.10 -11.91
C THR A 51 -15.87 -14.07 -11.12
N ALA A 52 -15.21 -13.07 -10.55
CA ALA A 52 -15.90 -11.92 -9.98
C ALA A 52 -16.47 -11.10 -11.15
N ALA A 53 -17.79 -11.19 -11.34
CA ALA A 53 -18.51 -10.21 -12.14
C ALA A 53 -18.10 -8.81 -11.65
N PRO A 54 -17.92 -7.82 -12.54
CA PRO A 54 -17.61 -6.46 -12.12
C PRO A 54 -18.69 -6.03 -11.13
N VAL A 55 -18.30 -5.96 -9.86
CA VAL A 55 -19.13 -5.39 -8.82
C VAL A 55 -19.25 -3.93 -9.24
N PRO A 56 -20.47 -3.42 -9.52
CA PRO A 56 -20.65 -2.00 -9.75
C PRO A 56 -20.00 -1.29 -8.56
N ASP A 57 -19.12 -0.33 -8.83
CA ASP A 57 -18.61 0.53 -7.78
C ASP A 57 -19.84 1.25 -7.19
N GLU A 58 -20.37 0.73 -6.08
CA GLU A 58 -21.49 1.32 -5.33
C GLU A 58 -21.06 2.60 -4.61
N GLY A 59 -19.80 3.02 -4.76
CA GLY A 59 -19.39 4.36 -4.36
C GLY A 59 -20.06 5.42 -5.23
N ASP A 60 -20.37 6.57 -4.62
CA ASP A 60 -20.77 7.82 -5.28
C ASP A 60 -19.73 8.35 -6.31
N ARG A 61 -18.66 7.58 -6.60
CA ARG A 61 -17.62 7.91 -7.56
C ARG A 61 -18.05 7.72 -9.01
N VAL A 62 -19.05 6.89 -9.28
CA VAL A 62 -19.57 6.73 -10.64
C VAL A 62 -20.66 7.79 -10.84
N PRO A 63 -20.43 8.77 -11.73
CA PRO A 63 -21.46 9.76 -12.05
C PRO A 63 -22.73 9.04 -12.54
N PRO A 64 -23.91 9.38 -12.02
CA PRO A 64 -25.19 8.74 -12.36
C PRO A 64 -25.59 8.81 -13.84
N GLY A 65 -24.85 9.57 -14.64
CA GLY A 65 -25.04 9.70 -16.08
C GLY A 65 -24.66 11.09 -16.58
N PRO A 66 -25.19 11.52 -17.73
CA PRO A 66 -25.00 12.86 -18.24
C PRO A 66 -25.52 13.92 -17.25
N ILE A 67 -24.81 15.04 -17.16
CA ILE A 67 -25.23 16.19 -16.36
C ILE A 67 -26.37 16.91 -17.09
N LYS A 68 -27.47 17.15 -16.38
CA LYS A 68 -28.59 17.98 -16.86
C LYS A 68 -28.36 19.46 -16.57
N SER A 69 -27.95 19.78 -15.35
CA SER A 69 -27.62 21.15 -14.93
C SER A 69 -26.76 21.17 -13.68
N ILE A 70 -26.08 22.29 -13.45
CA ILE A 70 -25.25 22.55 -12.26
C ILE A 70 -25.67 23.88 -11.65
N THR A 71 -25.78 23.95 -10.33
CA THR A 71 -25.98 25.20 -9.59
C THR A 71 -24.89 25.39 -8.56
N PHE A 72 -24.31 26.58 -8.51
CA PHE A 72 -23.36 26.99 -7.50
C PHE A 72 -24.03 27.96 -6.52
N ARG A 73 -23.92 27.68 -5.22
CA ARG A 73 -24.37 28.55 -4.14
C ARG A 73 -23.15 29.00 -3.35
N SER A 74 -22.98 30.31 -3.24
CA SER A 74 -21.89 30.93 -2.51
C SER A 74 -22.39 32.08 -1.63
N GLY A 75 -21.60 32.45 -0.63
CA GLY A 75 -21.92 33.56 0.28
C GLY A 75 -22.91 33.17 1.38
N THR A 76 -23.01 31.88 1.68
CA THR A 76 -23.84 31.34 2.76
C THR A 76 -22.98 30.56 3.75
N ALA A 77 -23.57 30.05 4.83
CA ALA A 77 -22.87 29.16 5.77
C ALA A 77 -22.55 27.78 5.17
N ASP A 78 -23.02 27.50 3.96
CA ASP A 78 -23.06 26.17 3.34
C ASP A 78 -22.91 26.33 1.82
N ASP A 79 -21.73 26.80 1.44
CA ASP A 79 -21.38 26.98 0.03
C ASP A 79 -21.20 25.61 -0.62
N ARG A 80 -21.86 25.41 -1.76
CA ARG A 80 -21.95 24.09 -2.40
C ARG A 80 -22.20 24.17 -3.89
N VAL A 81 -21.72 23.17 -4.61
CA VAL A 81 -22.11 22.86 -5.98
C VAL A 81 -23.13 21.73 -5.93
N ARG A 82 -24.30 21.95 -6.52
CA ARG A 82 -25.30 20.89 -6.71
C ARG A 82 -25.37 20.50 -8.18
N ILE A 83 -25.22 19.22 -8.46
CA ILE A 83 -25.32 18.63 -9.79
C ILE A 83 -26.69 17.94 -9.91
N TYR A 84 -27.42 18.25 -10.98
CA TYR A 84 -28.63 17.54 -11.36
C TYR A 84 -28.31 16.63 -12.54
N TRP A 85 -28.54 15.34 -12.38
CA TRP A 85 -28.25 14.34 -13.41
C TRP A 85 -29.46 14.14 -14.32
N ALA A 86 -29.23 13.66 -15.55
CA ALA A 86 -30.30 13.42 -16.53
C ALA A 86 -31.28 12.33 -16.08
N ASN A 87 -30.84 11.39 -15.24
CA ASN A 87 -31.67 10.34 -14.64
C ASN A 87 -32.52 10.83 -13.45
N GLY A 88 -32.38 12.10 -13.03
CA GLY A 88 -33.14 12.71 -11.92
C GLY A 88 -32.44 12.67 -10.57
N GLU A 89 -31.29 11.99 -10.46
CA GLU A 89 -30.47 12.01 -9.25
C GLU A 89 -29.83 13.37 -9.01
N ARG A 90 -29.29 13.57 -7.80
CA ARG A 90 -28.63 14.81 -7.40
C ARG A 90 -27.39 14.51 -6.56
N SER A 91 -26.32 15.26 -6.82
CA SER A 91 -25.11 15.25 -5.98
C SER A 91 -24.91 16.62 -5.36
N ASP A 92 -24.60 16.65 -4.08
CA ASP A 92 -24.29 17.86 -3.31
C ASP A 92 -22.82 17.84 -2.90
N LEU A 93 -22.03 18.75 -3.49
CA LEU A 93 -20.60 18.86 -3.26
C LEU A 93 -20.34 20.11 -2.40
N PRO A 94 -19.93 19.94 -1.13
CA PRO A 94 -19.55 21.07 -0.28
C PRO A 94 -18.34 21.77 -0.86
N CYS A 95 -18.27 23.10 -0.72
CA CYS A 95 -17.18 23.89 -1.25
C CYS A 95 -16.45 24.66 -0.16
N THR A 96 -15.13 24.76 -0.30
CA THR A 96 -14.26 25.66 0.48
C THR A 96 -13.62 26.67 -0.45
N LEU A 97 -13.38 27.89 0.06
CA LEU A 97 -12.62 28.91 -0.65
C LEU A 97 -11.16 28.87 -0.20
N GLU A 98 -10.29 28.39 -1.08
CA GLU A 98 -8.86 28.25 -0.82
C GLU A 98 -8.08 29.17 -1.75
N GLN A 99 -7.38 30.15 -1.19
CA GLN A 99 -6.52 31.07 -1.96
C GLN A 99 -7.25 31.76 -3.14
N GLY A 100 -8.55 32.03 -2.98
CA GLY A 100 -9.38 32.65 -4.03
C GLY A 100 -9.95 31.67 -5.08
N THR A 101 -9.73 30.36 -4.91
CA THR A 101 -10.29 29.30 -5.75
C THR A 101 -11.29 28.46 -4.96
N TRP A 102 -12.43 28.13 -5.56
CA TRP A 102 -13.40 27.22 -4.96
C TRP A 102 -12.98 25.76 -5.19
N ALA A 103 -12.76 25.02 -4.11
CA ALA A 103 -12.56 23.59 -4.13
C ALA A 103 -13.85 22.91 -3.68
N CYS A 104 -14.46 22.07 -4.53
CA CYS A 104 -15.72 21.40 -4.24
C CYS A 104 -15.57 19.90 -4.48
N GLY A 105 -15.98 19.07 -3.51
CA GLY A 105 -15.85 17.61 -3.60
C GLY A 105 -16.33 16.86 -2.38
#